data_AF-A0A9X0A0S9-F1
#
_entry.id   AF-A0A9X0A0S9-F1
#
_cell.length_a   1.000
_cell.length_b   1.000
_cell.length_c   1.000
_cell.angle_alpha   90.00
_cell.angle_beta   90.00
_cell.angle_gamma   90.00
#
_symmetry.space_group_name_H-M   'P 1'
#
loop_
_entity.id
_entity.type
_entity.pdbx_description
1 polymer ?
#
loop_
_entity_poly.entity_id
_entity_poly.type
_entity_poly.pdbx_seq_one_letter_code
_entity_poly.pdbx_strand_id
1 'polypeptide(L)'
;MTGVRKKKTQRKKRVNTTKPGLKRKKKDKKVKVLNQTLRQNWDQKKTLKQNLQNLGLAFDANAAVPIRKRNVKGHNIQQNIEEMEVDKEPTAVVKEFEQMAAK
;
A
#
# COMPACT_ATOMS: atom_id res chain seq x y z
N MET A 1 35.75 -26.52 -28.87
CA MET A 1 35.71 -27.21 -27.57
C MET A 1 34.46 -26.85 -26.75
N THR A 2 33.28 -27.30 -27.16
CA THR A 2 32.04 -27.18 -26.38
C THR A 2 31.87 -28.39 -25.48
N GLY A 3 32.59 -28.41 -24.36
CA GLY A 3 32.54 -29.52 -23.41
C GLY A 3 31.16 -29.66 -22.77
N VAL A 4 30.61 -30.88 -22.77
CA VAL A 4 29.37 -31.27 -22.09
C VAL A 4 29.35 -30.77 -20.62
N ARG A 5 30.52 -30.71 -19.97
CA ARG A 5 30.74 -30.13 -18.64
C ARG A 5 30.35 -28.64 -18.55
N LYS A 6 30.68 -27.83 -19.57
CA LYS A 6 30.31 -26.40 -19.66
C LYS A 6 28.79 -26.22 -19.82
N LYS A 7 28.14 -27.05 -20.63
CA LYS A 7 26.67 -27.05 -20.78
C LYS A 7 25.95 -27.50 -19.49
N LYS A 8 26.44 -28.55 -18.81
CA LYS A 8 25.87 -29.01 -17.52
C LYS A 8 26.05 -27.97 -16.41
N THR A 9 27.19 -27.30 -16.34
CA THR A 9 27.42 -26.22 -15.36
C THR A 9 26.58 -24.99 -15.65
N GLN A 10 26.35 -24.62 -16.91
CA GLN A 10 25.38 -23.57 -17.27
C GLN A 10 23.94 -23.95 -16.92
N ARG A 11 23.49 -25.18 -17.18
CA ARG A 11 22.15 -25.67 -16.76
C ARG A 11 21.95 -25.66 -15.24
N LYS A 12 23.01 -25.90 -14.46
CA LYS A 12 22.98 -25.80 -12.98
C LYS A 12 23.07 -24.37 -12.45
N LYS A 13 23.52 -23.39 -13.23
CA LYS A 13 23.48 -21.97 -12.85
C LYS A 13 22.03 -21.49 -12.97
N ARG A 14 21.31 -21.46 -11.85
CA ARG A 14 20.04 -20.73 -11.75
C ARG A 14 20.30 -19.27 -12.17
N VAL A 15 19.54 -18.79 -13.15
CA VAL A 15 19.74 -17.45 -13.77
C VAL A 15 19.69 -16.32 -12.74
N ASN A 16 19.11 -16.55 -11.55
CA ASN A 16 18.94 -15.59 -10.45
C ASN A 16 19.83 -15.79 -9.21
N THR A 17 20.77 -16.75 -9.17
CA THR A 17 21.65 -16.96 -7.99
C THR A 17 23.03 -16.32 -8.11
N THR A 18 23.33 -15.65 -9.23
CA THR A 18 24.59 -14.93 -9.40
C THR A 18 24.65 -13.70 -8.47
N LYS A 19 25.84 -13.37 -7.96
CA LYS A 19 26.07 -12.18 -7.10
C LYS A 19 25.38 -10.89 -7.62
N PRO A 20 25.31 -10.62 -8.95
CA PRO A 20 24.55 -9.49 -9.49
C PRO A 20 23.02 -9.61 -9.33
N GLY A 21 22.44 -10.79 -9.50
CA GLY A 21 21.00 -11.03 -9.31
C GLY A 21 20.56 -10.85 -7.85
N LEU A 22 21.39 -11.32 -6.91
CA LEU A 22 21.23 -11.07 -5.48
C LEU A 22 21.35 -9.58 -5.12
N LYS A 23 22.31 -8.86 -5.71
CA LYS A 23 22.48 -7.40 -5.50
C LYS A 23 21.31 -6.57 -6.08
N ARG A 24 20.70 -7.01 -7.18
CA ARG A 24 19.50 -6.36 -7.76
C ARG A 24 18.27 -6.51 -6.86
N LYS A 25 18.10 -7.67 -6.21
CA LYS A 25 16.99 -7.95 -5.28
C LYS A 25 17.05 -7.13 -3.97
N LYS A 26 18.23 -6.66 -3.57
CA LYS A 26 18.41 -5.88 -2.32
C LYS A 26 18.13 -4.39 -2.46
N LYS A 27 17.92 -3.88 -3.68
CA LYS A 27 17.62 -2.46 -3.91
C LYS A 27 16.11 -2.27 -3.95
N ASP A 28 15.48 -2.31 -2.78
CA ASP A 28 14.12 -1.78 -2.65
C ASP A 28 14.18 -0.30 -3.03
N LYS A 29 13.52 0.04 -4.13
CA LYS A 29 13.49 1.41 -4.63
C LYS A 29 12.68 2.23 -3.65
N LYS A 30 13.32 3.18 -2.97
CA LYS A 30 12.61 4.18 -2.17
C LYS A 30 11.65 4.95 -3.07
N VAL A 31 10.41 5.11 -2.61
CA VAL A 31 9.39 5.85 -3.35
C VAL A 31 9.78 7.33 -3.31
N LYS A 32 9.85 7.96 -4.49
CA LYS A 32 10.13 9.40 -4.59
C LYS A 32 8.79 10.13 -4.67
N VAL A 33 8.46 10.86 -3.61
CA VAL A 33 7.29 11.72 -3.55
C VAL A 33 7.69 13.12 -4.03
N LEU A 34 6.99 13.63 -5.04
CA LEU A 34 7.31 14.94 -5.66
C LEU A 34 6.74 16.11 -4.87
N ASN A 35 5.48 15.99 -4.41
CA ASN A 35 4.82 17.02 -3.63
C ASN A 35 5.52 17.20 -2.27
N GLN A 36 5.82 18.45 -1.92
CA GLN A 36 6.59 18.78 -0.73
C GLN A 36 5.85 18.44 0.57
N THR A 37 4.58 18.80 0.68
CA THR A 37 3.70 18.49 1.81
C THR A 37 3.61 16.99 2.06
N LEU A 38 3.38 16.20 1.01
CA LEU A 38 3.34 14.74 1.13
C LEU A 38 4.69 14.18 1.54
N ARG A 39 5.79 14.71 0.98
CA ARG A 39 7.14 14.23 1.29
C ARG A 39 7.53 14.46 2.75
N GLN A 40 7.12 15.59 3.34
CA GLN A 40 7.37 15.88 4.76
C GLN A 40 6.67 14.89 5.70
N ASN A 41 5.48 14.43 5.31
CA ASN A 41 4.67 13.51 6.10
C ASN A 41 4.81 12.03 5.67
N TRP A 42 5.76 11.72 4.77
CA TRP A 42 5.93 10.38 4.21
C TRP A 42 6.91 9.52 5.02
N ASP A 43 6.43 8.39 5.57
CA ASP A 43 7.30 7.41 6.24
C ASP A 43 7.78 6.33 5.26
N GLN A 44 9.09 6.25 5.04
CA GLN A 44 9.70 5.29 4.12
C GLN A 44 9.70 3.84 4.66
N LYS A 45 9.46 3.64 5.95
CA LYS A 45 9.35 2.30 6.56
C LYS A 45 7.97 1.68 6.39
N LYS A 46 6.94 2.51 6.21
CA LYS A 46 5.55 2.08 6.03
C LYS A 46 5.24 1.76 4.57
N THR A 47 4.23 0.93 4.38
CA THR A 47 3.70 0.64 3.04
C THR A 47 2.93 1.83 2.47
N LEU A 48 2.76 1.86 1.14
CA LEU A 48 1.99 2.91 0.47
C LEU A 48 0.55 3.01 1.01
N LYS A 49 -0.12 1.86 1.22
CA LYS A 49 -1.46 1.80 1.81
C LYS A 49 -1.49 2.46 3.19
N GLN A 50 -0.58 2.08 4.08
CA GLN A 50 -0.50 2.63 5.44
C GLN A 50 -0.20 4.12 5.43
N ASN A 51 0.68 4.60 4.56
CA ASN A 51 0.96 6.03 4.45
C ASN A 51 -0.27 6.81 4.02
N LEU A 52 -0.95 6.40 2.94
CA LEU A 52 -2.14 7.11 2.48
C LEU A 52 -3.28 7.09 3.51
N GLN A 53 -3.45 5.97 4.23
CA GLN A 53 -4.42 5.89 5.33
C GLN A 53 -4.05 6.81 6.50
N ASN A 54 -2.79 6.83 6.93
CA ASN A 54 -2.33 7.73 8.01
C ASN A 54 -2.46 9.20 7.64
N LEU A 55 -2.27 9.54 6.36
CA LEU A 55 -2.42 10.90 5.86
C LEU A 55 -3.90 11.28 5.68
N GLY A 56 -4.85 10.36 5.85
CA GLY A 56 -6.27 10.63 5.63
C GLY A 56 -6.67 10.74 4.16
N LEU A 57 -5.80 10.32 3.23
CA LEU A 57 -6.04 10.39 1.78
C LEU A 57 -6.73 9.14 1.23
N ALA A 58 -6.64 8.03 1.95
CA ALA A 58 -7.24 6.77 1.57
C ALA A 58 -8.06 6.20 2.72
N PHE A 59 -9.24 5.69 2.39
CA PHE A 59 -10.17 5.10 3.34
C PHE A 59 -10.74 3.80 2.79
N ASP A 60 -10.97 2.81 3.64
CA ASP A 60 -11.55 1.54 3.25
C ASP A 60 -13.06 1.57 3.47
N ALA A 61 -13.80 1.91 2.42
CA ALA A 61 -15.25 2.07 2.47
C ALA A 61 -15.98 0.79 2.89
N ASN A 62 -15.47 -0.40 2.54
CA ASN A 62 -16.12 -1.66 2.88
C ASN A 62 -15.94 -2.03 4.36
N ALA A 63 -14.82 -1.59 4.96
CA ALA A 63 -14.58 -1.74 6.38
C ALA A 63 -15.44 -0.77 7.20
N ALA A 64 -15.64 0.44 6.68
CA ALA A 64 -16.42 1.48 7.34
C ALA A 64 -17.94 1.31 7.18
N VAL A 65 -18.37 0.85 6.01
CA VAL A 65 -19.77 0.58 5.68
C VAL A 65 -19.89 -0.90 5.36
N PRO A 66 -20.22 -1.75 6.36
CA PRO A 66 -20.32 -3.18 6.16
C PRO A 66 -21.38 -3.48 5.11
N ILE A 67 -20.99 -4.16 4.03
CA ILE A 67 -21.93 -4.63 3.01
C ILE A 67 -22.83 -5.68 3.66
N ARG A 68 -24.11 -5.34 3.80
CA ARG A 68 -25.15 -6.24 4.30
C ARG A 68 -25.22 -7.45 3.35
N LYS A 69 -24.68 -8.60 3.76
CA LYS A 69 -24.91 -9.85 3.04
C LYS A 69 -26.40 -10.16 3.19
N ARG A 70 -27.11 -10.28 2.06
CA ARG A 70 -28.54 -10.63 2.05
C ARG A 70 -28.66 -12.00 2.73
N ASN A 71 -29.19 -12.03 3.94
CA ASN A 71 -29.48 -13.28 4.62
C ASN A 71 -30.47 -14.07 3.74
N VAL A 72 -30.09 -15.29 3.40
CA VAL A 72 -31.07 -16.32 3.03
C VAL A 72 -32.11 -16.36 4.16
N LYS A 73 -33.38 -16.25 3.77
CA LYS A 73 -34.60 -16.18 4.62
C LYS A 73 -34.38 -16.60 6.09
N GLY A 74 -34.51 -15.65 7.03
CA GLY A 74 -34.91 -16.03 8.41
C GLY A 74 -34.31 -15.27 9.59
N HIS A 75 -33.33 -14.37 9.45
CA HIS A 75 -32.79 -13.65 10.60
C HIS A 75 -32.91 -12.13 10.47
N ASN A 76 -33.82 -11.57 11.27
CA ASN A 76 -33.86 -10.16 11.64
C ASN A 76 -32.61 -9.84 12.46
N ILE A 77 -31.58 -9.29 11.81
CA ILE A 77 -30.42 -8.76 12.51
C ILE A 77 -30.72 -7.30 12.82
N GLN A 78 -30.87 -6.99 14.11
CA GLN A 78 -31.05 -5.65 14.65
C GLN A 78 -29.95 -4.73 14.10
N GLN A 79 -30.37 -3.59 13.56
CA GLN A 79 -29.50 -2.58 12.98
C GLN A 79 -28.90 -1.74 14.11
N ASN A 80 -27.74 -2.15 14.63
CA ASN A 80 -26.86 -1.20 15.31
C ASN A 80 -26.16 -0.40 14.21
N ILE A 81 -26.80 0.69 13.77
CA ILE A 81 -26.12 1.76 13.04
C ILE A 81 -25.33 2.49 14.12
N GLU A 82 -24.13 2.00 14.43
CA GLU A 82 -23.17 2.84 15.14
C GLU A 82 -22.86 4.01 14.20
N GLU A 83 -23.16 5.22 14.66
CA GLU A 83 -22.85 6.45 13.93
C GLU A 83 -21.35 6.44 13.61
N MET A 84 -21.00 6.69 12.34
CA MET A 84 -19.59 6.85 11.98
C MET A 84 -19.03 8.02 12.80
N GLU A 85 -18.02 7.76 13.63
CA GLU A 85 -17.23 8.79 14.29
C GLU A 85 -16.57 9.67 13.21
N VAL A 86 -17.18 10.83 12.89
CA VAL A 86 -16.67 11.80 11.89
C VAL A 86 -15.61 12.72 12.51
N ASP A 87 -15.44 12.70 13.84
CA ASP A 87 -14.72 13.73 14.60
C ASP A 87 -13.19 13.60 14.58
N LYS A 88 -12.62 12.84 13.65
CA LYS A 88 -11.17 12.77 13.52
C LYS A 88 -10.68 14.04 12.86
N GLU A 89 -9.92 14.84 13.61
CA GLU A 89 -9.35 16.08 13.09
C GLU A 89 -8.61 15.82 11.76
N PRO A 90 -8.86 16.65 10.72
CA PRO A 90 -8.20 16.45 9.44
C PRO A 90 -6.70 16.60 9.60
N THR A 91 -5.96 15.71 8.92
CA THR A 91 -4.49 15.73 8.95
C THR A 91 -3.96 17.02 8.35
N ALA A 92 -2.75 17.42 8.74
CA ALA A 92 -2.09 18.62 8.21
C ALA A 92 -2.06 18.64 6.67
N VAL A 93 -1.83 17.47 6.05
CA VAL A 93 -1.84 17.31 4.59
C VAL A 93 -3.20 17.61 3.97
N VAL A 94 -4.29 17.10 4.56
CA VAL A 94 -5.64 17.34 4.05
C VAL A 94 -5.98 18.82 4.15
N LYS A 95 -5.68 19.47 5.29
CA LYS A 95 -5.89 20.91 5.49
C LYS A 95 -5.15 21.76 4.45
N GLU A 96 -3.87 21.48 4.21
CA GLU A 96 -3.09 22.21 3.20
C GLU A 96 -3.64 22.04 1.78
N PHE A 97 -4.13 20.84 1.45
CA PHE A 97 -4.70 20.56 0.14
C PHE A 97 -6.07 21.21 -0.06
N GLU A 98 -6.91 21.23 0.98
CA GLU A 98 -8.17 21.95 0.96
C GLU A 98 -7.95 23.46 0.76
N GLN A 99 -6.96 24.04 1.45
CA GLN A 99 -6.58 25.45 1.26
C GLN A 99 -6.06 25.73 -0.16
N MET A 100 -5.25 24.82 -0.72
CA MET A 100 -4.74 24.95 -2.08
C MET A 100 -5.85 24.81 -3.13
N ALA A 101 -6.84 23.97 -2.89
CA ALA A 101 -7.99 23.77 -3.79
C ALA A 101 -9.02 24.90 -3.70
N ALA A 102 -9.12 25.58 -2.56
CA ALA A 102 -9.99 26.73 -2.36
C ALA A 102 -9.48 28.02 -3.03
N LYS A 103 -8.25 28.00 -3.58
CA LYS A 103 -7.59 29.14 -4.21
C LYS A 103 -7.71 29.09 -5.73
#